data_AF-W2PYS4-F1
#
_entry.id   AF-W2PYS4-F1
#
_cell.length_a   1.000
_cell.length_b   1.000
_cell.length_c   1.000
_cell.angle_alpha   90.00
_cell.angle_beta   90.00
_cell.angle_gamma   90.00
#
_symmetry.space_group_name_H-M   'P 1'
#
loop_
_entity.id
_entity.type
_entity.pdbx_description
1 polymer ?
#
loop_
_entity_poly.entity_id
_entity_poly.type
_entity_poly.pdbx_seq_one_letter_code
_entity_poly.pdbx_strand_id
1 'polypeptide(L)'
;MATLTRDPQFHSSSFALVPKKDKPIHLDGRIIHDLSAPDGQSVNDQTDSTASPDATWNQFVSIARRVLEFRRRYPGYTIYAMIADIADAFHHVPTPARHASIFWGSIAAL
;
A
#
# COMPACT_ATOMS: atom_id res chain seq x y z
N MET A 1 0.31 -22.59 -1.50
CA MET A 1 -0.89 -21.73 -1.53
C MET A 1 -0.84 -20.92 -2.82
N ALA A 2 -1.94 -20.86 -3.56
CA ALA A 2 -2.01 -20.04 -4.77
C ALA A 2 -2.03 -18.56 -4.35
N THR A 3 -1.33 -17.68 -5.08
CA THR A 3 -1.32 -16.23 -4.79
C THR A 3 -2.48 -15.51 -5.46
N LEU A 4 -3.06 -16.14 -6.48
CA LEU A 4 -4.21 -15.67 -7.24
C LEU A 4 -5.28 -16.76 -7.22
N THR A 5 -6.55 -16.35 -7.15
CA THR A 5 -7.72 -17.23 -7.24
C THR A 5 -7.98 -17.70 -8.69
N ARG A 6 -7.50 -16.92 -9.67
CA ARG A 6 -7.47 -17.25 -11.10
C ARG A 6 -6.20 -16.65 -11.71
N ASP A 7 -5.54 -17.38 -12.62
CA ASP A 7 -4.42 -16.85 -13.40
C ASP A 7 -4.96 -16.19 -14.68
N PRO A 8 -4.91 -14.85 -14.82
CA PRO A 8 -5.38 -14.19 -16.02
C PRO A 8 -4.41 -14.33 -17.20
N GLN A 9 -3.17 -14.83 -17.01
CA GLN A 9 -2.04 -14.83 -17.94
C GLN A 9 -1.61 -13.43 -18.43
N PHE A 10 -2.56 -12.59 -18.84
CA PHE A 10 -2.39 -11.20 -19.24
C PHE A 10 -3.56 -10.36 -18.71
N HIS A 11 -3.26 -9.30 -17.95
CA HIS A 11 -4.25 -8.33 -17.46
C HIS A 11 -3.69 -6.93 -17.71
N SER A 12 -4.57 -5.98 -18.08
CA SER A 12 -4.19 -4.59 -18.29
C SER A 12 -5.05 -3.71 -17.39
N SER A 13 -4.40 -2.99 -16.49
CA SER A 13 -5.05 -2.03 -15.61
C SER A 13 -4.74 -0.59 -16.04
N SER A 14 -5.53 0.38 -15.54
CA SER A 14 -5.32 1.78 -15.89
C SER A 14 -4.28 2.44 -14.99
N PHE A 15 -3.53 3.40 -15.54
CA PHE A 15 -2.71 4.31 -14.75
C PHE A 15 -3.37 5.68 -14.67
N ALA A 16 -3.47 6.23 -13.46
CA ALA A 16 -3.89 7.59 -13.20
C ALA A 16 -2.70 8.45 -12.78
N LEU A 17 -2.71 9.73 -13.16
CA LEU A 17 -1.73 10.71 -12.71
C LEU A 17 -2.41 11.69 -11.74
N VAL A 18 -1.82 11.85 -10.55
CA VAL A 18 -2.36 12.72 -9.50
C VAL A 18 -1.32 13.77 -9.12
N PRO A 19 -1.66 15.07 -9.05
CA PRO A 19 -0.73 16.12 -8.62
C PRO A 19 -0.15 15.86 -7.23
N LYS A 20 1.12 16.19 -7.01
CA LYS A 20 1.74 16.08 -5.69
C LYS A 20 1.58 17.40 -4.92
N LYS A 21 0.74 17.40 -3.88
CA LYS A 21 0.44 18.61 -3.08
C LYS A 21 0.00 19.76 -4.02
N ASP A 22 0.55 20.95 -3.84
CA ASP A 22 0.23 22.15 -4.63
C ASP A 22 1.06 22.29 -5.92
N LYS A 23 1.75 21.22 -6.36
CA LYS A 23 2.55 21.26 -7.58
C LYS A 23 1.69 20.93 -8.80
N PRO A 24 1.81 21.70 -9.91
CA PRO A 24 1.20 21.34 -11.17
C PRO A 24 1.62 19.94 -11.64
N ILE A 25 0.67 19.21 -12.22
CA ILE A 25 0.84 17.81 -12.63
C ILE A 25 1.94 17.61 -13.69
N HIS A 26 2.23 18.63 -14.50
CA HIS A 26 3.29 18.61 -15.51
C HIS A 26 4.70 18.77 -14.90
N LEU A 27 4.80 19.15 -13.62
CA LEU A 27 6.07 19.30 -12.90
C LEU A 27 6.33 18.14 -11.94
N ASP A 28 5.30 17.69 -11.21
CA ASP A 28 5.43 16.63 -10.21
C ASP A 28 4.06 15.97 -9.95
N GLY A 29 4.02 14.65 -10.10
CA GLY A 29 2.81 13.86 -9.95
C GLY A 29 3.11 12.45 -9.43
N ARG A 30 2.09 11.82 -8.84
CA ARG A 30 2.10 10.40 -8.47
C ARG A 30 1.38 9.61 -9.55
N ILE A 31 2.04 8.58 -10.06
CA ILE A 31 1.39 7.57 -10.89
C ILE A 31 0.70 6.60 -9.94
N ILE A 32 -0.60 6.39 -10.13
CA ILE A 32 -1.40 5.41 -9.39
C ILE A 32 -1.80 4.33 -10.38
N HIS A 33 -1.42 3.08 -10.09
CA HIS A 33 -1.86 1.92 -10.85
C HIS A 33 -3.20 1.44 -10.26
N ASP A 34 -4.28 1.57 -11.02
CA ASP A 34 -5.61 1.18 -10.56
C ASP A 34 -5.80 -0.34 -10.69
N LEU A 35 -5.41 -1.05 -9.64
CA LEU A 35 -5.57 -2.50 -9.51
C LEU A 35 -6.95 -2.93 -9.01
N SER A 36 -7.87 -1.98 -8.80
CA SER A 36 -9.22 -2.22 -8.29
C SER A 36 -10.31 -2.25 -9.36
N ALA A 37 -10.02 -1.80 -10.58
CA ALA A 37 -10.97 -1.83 -11.68
C ALA A 37 -10.60 -2.87 -12.76
N PRO A 38 -11.59 -3.40 -13.50
CA PRO A 38 -13.03 -3.29 -13.23
C PRO A 38 -13.47 -4.26 -12.13
N ASP A 39 -14.53 -3.90 -11.40
CA ASP A 39 -15.09 -4.69 -10.31
C ASP A 39 -15.36 -6.16 -10.72
N GLY A 40 -14.92 -7.09 -9.88
CA GLY A 40 -15.05 -8.54 -10.06
C GLY A 40 -14.06 -9.15 -11.04
N GLN A 41 -13.24 -8.35 -11.72
CA GLN A 41 -12.21 -8.82 -12.65
C GLN A 41 -10.85 -8.15 -12.44
N SER A 42 -10.73 -7.27 -11.45
CA SER A 42 -9.50 -6.55 -11.15
C SER A 42 -8.41 -7.48 -10.61
N VAL A 43 -7.16 -7.02 -10.61
CA VAL A 43 -6.04 -7.75 -9.96
C VAL A 43 -6.33 -7.95 -8.47
N ASN A 44 -6.92 -6.96 -7.81
CA ASN A 44 -7.30 -7.08 -6.40
C ASN A 44 -8.36 -8.15 -6.16
N ASP A 45 -9.38 -8.26 -7.03
CA ASP A 45 -10.42 -9.29 -6.92
C ASP A 45 -9.89 -10.70 -7.16
N GLN A 46 -8.85 -10.81 -7.99
CA GLN A 46 -8.20 -12.07 -8.32
C GLN A 46 -7.10 -12.45 -7.31
N THR A 47 -6.73 -11.55 -6.39
CA THR A 47 -5.72 -11.84 -5.36
C THR A 47 -6.34 -12.71 -4.27
N ASP A 48 -5.66 -13.80 -3.91
CA ASP A 48 -6.10 -14.65 -2.81
C ASP A 48 -5.85 -13.95 -1.47
N SER A 49 -6.89 -13.30 -0.93
CA SER A 49 -6.84 -12.60 0.34
C SER A 49 -6.55 -13.54 1.52
N THR A 50 -6.83 -14.83 1.40
CA THR A 50 -6.51 -15.82 2.44
C THR A 50 -5.03 -16.12 2.54
N ALA A 51 -4.27 -15.86 1.47
CA ALA A 51 -2.82 -15.96 1.45
C ALA A 51 -2.11 -14.72 2.01
N SER A 52 -2.86 -13.66 2.35
CA SER A 52 -2.29 -12.46 2.97
C SER A 52 -1.82 -12.78 4.39
N PRO A 53 -0.65 -12.27 4.82
CA PRO A 53 -0.26 -12.37 6.21
C PRO A 53 -1.31 -11.69 7.10
N ASP A 54 -1.42 -12.14 8.35
CA ASP A 54 -2.29 -11.50 9.33
C ASP A 54 -1.95 -10.00 9.44
N ALA A 55 -2.84 -9.17 8.91
CA ALA A 55 -2.70 -7.72 8.89
C ALA A 55 -3.34 -7.07 10.12
N THR A 56 -3.48 -7.81 11.23
CA THR A 56 -3.89 -7.22 12.51
C THR A 56 -2.76 -6.37 13.09
N TRP A 57 -2.99 -5.07 13.12
CA TRP A 57 -2.11 -4.12 13.80
C TRP A 57 -2.75 -3.68 15.10
N ASN A 58 -1.91 -3.44 16.12
CA ASN A 58 -2.36 -2.77 17.32
C ASN A 58 -2.92 -1.39 16.92
N GLN A 59 -4.20 -1.14 17.25
CA GLN A 59 -4.82 0.15 16.97
C GLN A 59 -4.00 1.29 17.56
N PHE A 60 -4.06 2.48 16.95
CA PHE A 60 -3.34 3.68 17.40
C PHE A 60 -3.60 4.02 18.88
N VAL A 61 -4.75 3.60 19.42
CA VAL A 61 -5.09 3.73 20.85
C VAL A 61 -4.06 3.06 21.77
N SER A 62 -3.40 2.00 21.32
CA SER A 62 -2.33 1.32 22.07
C SER A 62 -1.14 2.24 22.33
N ILE A 63 -0.73 3.03 21.32
CA ILE A 63 0.33 4.02 21.43
C ILE A 63 -0.10 5.14 22.40
N ALA A 64 -1.33 5.65 22.25
CA ALA A 64 -1.85 6.68 23.15
C ALA A 64 -1.91 6.20 24.61
N ARG A 65 -2.39 4.99 24.86
CA ARG A 65 -2.40 4.36 26.19
C ARG A 65 -0.99 4.23 26.75
N ARG A 66 -0.02 3.82 25.93
CA ARG A 66 1.37 3.69 26.35
C ARG A 66 2.00 5.03 26.74
N VAL A 67 1.73 6.08 25.99
CA VAL A 67 2.17 7.45 26.32
C VAL A 67 1.56 7.90 27.65
N LEU A 68 0.26 7.68 27.86
CA LEU A 68 -0.41 8.04 29.12
C LEU A 68 0.13 7.25 30.31
N GLU A 69 0.38 5.96 30.14
CA GLU A 69 1.00 5.11 31.18
C GLU A 69 2.36 5.67 31.60
N PHE A 70 3.22 6.00 30.62
CA PHE A 70 4.54 6.58 30.90
C PHE A 70 4.46 7.96 31.57
N ARG A 71 3.50 8.80 31.18
CA ARG A 71 3.27 10.10 31.85
C ARG A 71 2.88 9.93 33.33
N ARG A 72 2.08 8.91 33.65
CA ARG A 72 1.69 8.60 35.04
C ARG A 72 2.84 8.02 35.84
N ARG A 73 3.64 7.13 35.22
CA ARG A 73 4.72 6.41 35.89
C ARG A 73 5.97 7.27 36.10
N TYR A 74 6.24 8.21 35.21
CA TYR A 74 7.42 9.08 35.24
C TYR A 74 7.03 10.56 35.15
N PRO A 75 6.38 11.11 36.18
CA PRO A 75 5.98 12.52 36.18
C PRO A 75 7.21 13.43 36.10
N GLY A 76 7.13 14.47 35.26
CA GLY A 76 8.22 15.44 35.05
C GLY A 76 9.32 15.00 34.08
N TYR A 77 9.33 13.73 33.63
CA TYR A 77 10.29 13.25 32.64
C TYR A 77 9.81 13.49 31.20
N THR A 78 10.76 13.74 30.30
CA THR A 78 10.50 13.78 28.86
C THR A 78 10.35 12.36 28.32
N ILE A 79 9.29 12.13 27.55
CA ILE A 79 9.02 10.84 26.89
C ILE A 79 9.40 10.99 25.43
N TYR A 80 10.27 10.10 24.96
CA TYR A 80 10.70 10.03 23.56
C TYR A 80 10.03 8.85 22.86
N ALA A 81 9.61 9.05 21.61
CA ALA A 81 9.15 8.00 20.73
C ALA A 81 10.05 7.98 19.49
N MET A 82 10.52 6.79 19.11
CA MET A 82 11.21 6.60 17.85
C MET A 82 10.19 6.16 16.81
N ILE A 83 10.15 6.89 15.71
CA ILE A 83 9.27 6.61 14.57
C ILE A 83 10.18 6.53 13.35
N ALA A 84 9.94 5.53 12.49
CA ALA A 84 10.63 5.37 11.23
C ALA A 84 9.61 5.35 10.10
N ASP A 85 9.91 6.06 9.02
CA ASP A 85 9.24 5.93 7.74
C ASP A 85 10.18 5.18 6.80
N ILE A 86 9.70 4.07 6.22
CA ILE A 86 10.47 3.30 5.25
C ILE A 86 9.99 3.74 3.87
N ALA A 87 10.65 4.78 3.36
CA ALA A 87 10.38 5.28 2.02
C ALA A 87 10.52 4.14 0.99
N ASP A 88 9.58 4.08 0.05
CA ASP A 88 9.59 3.12 -1.04
C ASP A 88 9.64 1.64 -0.60
N ALA A 89 9.14 1.30 0.59
CA ALA A 89 9.19 -0.05 1.13
C ALA A 89 8.71 -1.12 0.13
N PHE A 90 7.61 -0.87 -0.59
CA PHE A 90 7.05 -1.79 -1.56
C PHE A 90 7.90 -1.93 -2.84
N HIS A 91 8.68 -0.91 -3.23
CA HIS A 91 9.59 -1.01 -4.37
C HIS A 91 10.78 -1.94 -4.11
N HIS A 92 11.10 -2.17 -2.84
CA HIS A 92 12.19 -3.05 -2.43
C HIS A 92 11.76 -4.52 -2.25
N VAL A 93 10.47 -4.82 -2.37
CA VAL A 93 9.94 -6.19 -2.28
C VAL A 93 9.69 -6.71 -3.71
N PRO A 94 10.41 -7.74 -4.17
CA PRO A 94 10.28 -8.22 -5.53
C PRO A 94 8.94 -8.96 -5.74
N THR A 95 8.30 -8.70 -6.89
CA THR A 95 7.17 -9.50 -7.37
C THR A 95 7.67 -10.80 -8.00
N PRO A 96 7.06 -11.97 -7.68
CA PRO A 96 7.41 -13.21 -8.35
C PRO A 96 7.20 -13.12 -9.86
N ALA A 97 8.21 -13.52 -10.66
CA ALA A 97 8.21 -13.35 -12.11
C ALA A 97 6.97 -13.93 -12.84
N ARG A 98 6.45 -15.06 -12.35
CA ARG A 98 5.23 -15.70 -12.89
C ARG A 98 3.97 -14.81 -12.82
N HIS A 99 3.96 -13.83 -11.92
CA HIS A 99 2.84 -12.91 -11.70
C HIS A 99 3.09 -11.53 -12.29
N ALA A 100 4.28 -11.25 -12.84
CA ALA A 100 4.64 -9.91 -13.30
C ALA A 100 3.73 -9.42 -14.44
N SER A 101 3.23 -10.34 -15.29
CA SER A 101 2.39 -10.00 -16.44
C SER A 101 1.02 -9.42 -16.08
N ILE A 102 0.55 -9.61 -14.84
CA ILE A 102 -0.75 -9.09 -14.39
C ILE A 102 -0.68 -7.61 -14.00
N PHE A 103 0.53 -7.09 -13.81
CA PHE A 103 0.78 -5.67 -13.47
C PHE A 103 1.12 -4.82 -14.70
N TRP A 104 0.73 -5.29 -15.88
CA TRP A 104 0.76 -4.45 -17.08
C TRP A 104 -0.37 -3.41 -17.00
N GLY A 105 -0.13 -2.24 -17.60
CA GLY A 105 -1.16 -1.22 -17.65
C GLY A 105 -0.95 -0.18 -18.73
N SER A 106 -1.96 0.66 -18.91
CA SER A 106 -1.99 1.72 -19.91
C SER A 106 -2.42 3.04 -19.28
N ILE A 107 -1.80 4.13 -19.71
CA ILE A 107 -2.33 5.47 -19.48
C ILE A 107 -3.36 5.71 -20.58
N ALA A 108 -4.61 5.97 -20.23
CA ALA A 108 -5.58 6.41 -21.22
C ALA A 108 -5.08 7.73 -21.83
N ALA A 109 -4.86 7.75 -23.15
CA ALA A 109 -4.65 9.01 -23.85
C ALA A 109 -5.90 9.87 -23.67
N LEU A 110 -5.73 11.04 -23.04
CA LEU A 110 -6.74 12.10 -23.04
C LEU A 110 -6.97 12.62 -24.46
#